data_AF-A0AAW0XCW0-F1
#
_entry.id   AF-A0AAW0XCW0-F1
#
_cell.length_a   1.000
_cell.length_b   1.000
_cell.length_c   1.000
_cell.angle_alpha   90.00
_cell.angle_beta   90.00
_cell.angle_gamma   90.00
#
_symmetry.space_group_name_H-M   'P 1'
#
loop_
_entity.id
_entity.type
_entity.pdbx_description
1 polymer ?
#
loop_
_entity_poly.entity_id
_entity_poly.type
_entity_poly.pdbx_seq_one_letter_code
_entity_poly.pdbx_strand_id
1 'polypeptide(L)'
;DVNDNPPYFLNPQPQVTVVEEDDRHLPATIAKVEATDKDWLDHHGLLYTVRGDGVDGYLPDDAFFTVNSLTGDLIQLRALDRDPPRGKDVWKVRVQVRDGQALWSKQAIDRLLASSSSKQKDSHTNEESKHDKTRRDDVDTRRKGNENISQEPTLRETES
;
A
#
# COMPACT_ATOMS: atom_id res chain seq x y z
N ASP A 1 -1.35 24.02 9.90
CA ASP A 1 -1.14 22.72 10.54
C ASP A 1 0.07 22.07 9.88
N VAL A 2 0.91 21.35 10.64
CA VAL A 2 2.06 20.60 10.11
C VAL A 2 1.74 19.13 10.28
N ASN A 3 1.88 18.36 9.21
CA ASN A 3 1.70 16.92 9.25
C ASN A 3 2.91 16.27 9.95
N ASP A 4 2.71 15.81 11.18
CA ASP A 4 3.74 15.20 12.01
C ASP A 4 3.31 13.89 12.69
N ASN A 5 2.05 13.48 12.52
CA ASN A 5 1.52 12.22 13.00
C ASN A 5 1.29 11.27 11.83
N PRO A 6 1.67 9.98 11.95
CA PRO A 6 1.34 8.99 10.92
C PRO A 6 -0.04 8.37 11.17
N PRO A 7 -0.74 7.93 10.11
CA PRO A 7 -2.09 7.42 10.23
C PRO A 7 -2.12 6.03 10.86
N TYR A 8 -2.98 5.81 11.84
CA TYR A 8 -3.11 4.52 12.51
C TYR A 8 -4.51 3.93 12.33
N PHE A 9 -4.56 2.61 12.27
CA PHE A 9 -5.82 1.89 12.17
C PHE A 9 -6.53 1.76 13.53
N LEU A 10 -7.85 1.84 13.52
CA LEU A 10 -8.70 1.77 14.70
C LEU A 10 -8.90 0.34 15.22
N ASN A 11 -8.91 -0.66 14.33
CA ASN A 11 -9.09 -2.06 14.71
C ASN A 11 -7.92 -2.93 14.19
N PRO A 12 -6.90 -3.20 15.01
CA PRO A 12 -5.77 -4.00 14.61
C PRO A 12 -6.12 -5.48 14.52
N GLN A 13 -6.18 -5.96 13.27
CA GLN A 13 -6.35 -7.37 12.84
C GLN A 13 -7.80 -7.86 12.79
N PRO A 14 -8.60 -7.41 11.81
CA PRO A 14 -9.88 -8.05 11.55
C PRO A 14 -9.64 -9.47 11.03
N GLN A 15 -10.29 -10.45 11.68
CA GLN A 15 -10.48 -11.78 11.13
C GLN A 15 -11.85 -11.85 10.49
N VAL A 16 -11.90 -12.35 9.26
CA VAL A 16 -13.15 -12.49 8.52
C VAL A 16 -13.27 -13.91 8.03
N THR A 17 -14.49 -14.41 8.06
CA THR A 17 -14.87 -15.70 7.54
C THR A 17 -15.65 -15.51 6.25
N VAL A 18 -15.28 -16.26 5.21
CA VAL A 18 -15.93 -16.24 3.90
C VAL A 18 -16.31 -17.67 3.50
N VAL A 19 -17.39 -17.82 2.74
CA VAL A 19 -17.82 -19.13 2.23
C VAL A 19 -16.96 -19.48 1.01
N GLU A 20 -16.41 -20.68 0.99
CA GLU A 20 -15.63 -21.19 -0.15
C GLU A 20 -16.51 -21.35 -1.40
N GLU A 21 -15.91 -21.23 -2.59
CA GLU A 21 -16.56 -21.40 -3.89
C GLU A 21 -17.79 -20.50 -4.17
N ASP A 22 -18.14 -19.56 -3.29
CA ASP A 22 -19.29 -18.67 -3.49
C ASP A 22 -18.97 -17.51 -4.44
N ASP A 23 -19.43 -17.62 -5.68
CA ASP A 23 -19.31 -16.59 -6.72
C ASP A 23 -20.58 -15.77 -6.95
N ARG A 24 -21.68 -16.10 -6.27
CA ARG A 24 -23.03 -15.59 -6.59
C ARG A 24 -23.20 -14.09 -6.33
N HIS A 25 -22.38 -13.53 -5.44
CA HIS A 25 -22.50 -12.15 -4.96
C HIS A 25 -21.21 -11.33 -5.12
N LEU A 26 -20.34 -11.72 -6.06
CA LEU A 26 -19.10 -11.00 -6.32
C LEU A 26 -19.31 -9.82 -7.29
N PRO A 27 -18.59 -8.70 -7.09
CA PRO A 27 -17.67 -8.41 -6.00
C PRO A 27 -18.40 -8.14 -4.66
N ALA A 28 -17.83 -8.63 -3.55
CA ALA A 28 -18.44 -8.54 -2.22
C ALA A 28 -17.52 -7.84 -1.21
N THR A 29 -18.05 -6.89 -0.43
CA THR A 29 -17.31 -6.32 0.70
C THR A 29 -17.29 -7.32 1.85
N ILE A 30 -16.10 -7.79 2.22
CA ILE A 30 -15.90 -8.81 3.25
C ILE A 30 -15.41 -8.21 4.57
N ALA A 31 -14.77 -7.04 4.53
CA ALA A 31 -14.34 -6.32 5.72
C ALA A 31 -14.34 -4.82 5.47
N LYS A 32 -14.40 -4.03 6.54
CA LYS A 32 -14.05 -2.62 6.51
C LYS A 32 -12.86 -2.39 7.43
N VAL A 33 -11.78 -1.82 6.90
CA VAL A 33 -10.68 -1.31 7.71
C VAL A 33 -10.81 0.19 7.85
N GLU A 34 -10.55 0.70 9.05
CA GLU A 34 -10.66 2.12 9.35
C GLU A 34 -9.35 2.59 9.95
N ALA A 35 -8.82 3.68 9.42
CA ALA A 35 -7.69 4.40 9.95
C ALA A 35 -8.05 5.87 10.17
N THR A 36 -7.31 6.49 11.08
CA THR A 36 -7.40 7.91 11.37
C THR A 36 -6.00 8.48 11.49
N ASP A 37 -5.89 9.75 11.15
CA ASP A 37 -4.76 10.59 11.51
C ASP A 37 -5.19 11.57 12.61
N LYS A 38 -4.24 12.08 13.41
CA LYS A 38 -4.53 13.10 14.44
C LYS A 38 -4.34 14.52 13.93
N ASP A 39 -3.73 14.68 12.75
CA ASP A 39 -3.51 15.98 12.14
C ASP A 39 -4.84 16.54 11.59
N TRP A 40 -5.14 17.78 11.93
CA TRP A 40 -6.46 18.41 11.73
C TRP A 40 -6.86 18.39 10.25
N LEU A 41 -5.87 18.47 9.37
CA LEU A 41 -6.06 18.60 7.93
C LEU A 41 -6.16 17.25 7.17
N ASP A 42 -6.05 16.09 7.83
CA ASP A 42 -5.79 14.80 7.15
C ASP A 42 -6.89 13.72 7.25
N HIS A 43 -8.00 13.99 7.95
CA HIS A 43 -9.12 13.04 8.04
C HIS A 43 -9.72 12.64 6.66
N HIS A 44 -9.45 13.43 5.61
CA HIS A 44 -9.94 13.20 4.25
C HIS A 44 -8.83 12.83 3.23
N GLY A 45 -7.58 12.70 3.68
CA GLY A 45 -6.42 12.41 2.81
C GLY A 45 -6.00 10.95 2.76
N LEU A 46 -6.51 10.09 3.66
CA LEU A 46 -6.03 8.72 3.79
C LEU A 46 -6.27 7.88 2.54
N LEU A 47 -5.20 7.21 2.09
CA LEU A 47 -5.20 6.33 0.93
C LEU A 47 -4.91 4.89 1.37
N TYR A 48 -5.87 4.00 1.13
CA TYR A 48 -5.77 2.58 1.41
C TYR A 48 -5.23 1.82 0.18
N THR A 49 -4.36 0.85 0.43
CA THR A 49 -3.81 -0.06 -0.60
C THR A 49 -3.77 -1.49 -0.04
N VAL A 50 -3.83 -2.51 -0.90
CA VAL A 50 -3.85 -3.91 -0.47
C VAL A 50 -2.70 -4.71 -1.10
N ARG A 51 -2.20 -5.70 -0.36
CA ARG A 51 -1.07 -6.59 -0.67
C ARG A 51 -1.34 -7.99 -0.11
N GLY A 52 -0.50 -8.96 -0.45
CA GLY A 52 -0.56 -10.33 0.08
C GLY A 52 -1.19 -11.35 -0.87
N ASP A 53 -1.72 -12.43 -0.31
CA ASP A 53 -2.32 -13.53 -1.06
C ASP A 53 -3.46 -13.04 -1.95
N GLY A 54 -3.51 -13.56 -3.19
CA GLY A 54 -4.55 -13.19 -4.15
C GLY A 54 -4.46 -11.76 -4.69
N VAL A 55 -3.42 -11.00 -4.33
CA VAL A 55 -3.18 -9.64 -4.82
C VAL A 55 -1.79 -9.54 -5.45
N ASP A 56 -0.75 -9.89 -4.70
CA ASP A 56 0.61 -9.79 -5.19
C ASP A 56 0.91 -10.89 -6.21
N GLY A 57 1.49 -10.51 -7.35
CA GLY A 57 1.76 -11.43 -8.46
C GLY A 57 0.59 -11.64 -9.42
N TYR A 58 -0.58 -11.07 -9.15
CA TYR A 58 -1.74 -11.09 -10.05
C TYR A 58 -1.81 -9.81 -10.89
N LEU A 59 -2.34 -9.93 -12.10
CA LEU A 59 -2.79 -8.77 -12.87
C LEU A 59 -4.03 -8.17 -12.18
N PRO A 60 -4.32 -6.87 -12.34
CA PRO A 60 -5.47 -6.24 -11.70
C PRO A 60 -6.80 -6.97 -11.95
N ASP A 61 -7.01 -7.47 -13.16
CA ASP A 61 -8.24 -8.20 -13.54
C ASP A 61 -8.28 -9.64 -12.98
N ASP A 62 -7.15 -10.18 -12.55
CA ASP A 62 -6.99 -11.54 -12.01
C ASP A 62 -6.83 -11.58 -10.48
N ALA A 63 -6.80 -10.43 -9.83
CA ALA A 63 -6.73 -10.35 -8.38
C ALA A 63 -8.00 -10.92 -7.73
N PHE A 64 -7.82 -11.56 -6.58
CA PHE A 64 -8.88 -12.11 -5.73
C PHE A 64 -9.42 -11.07 -4.76
N PHE A 65 -8.60 -10.08 -4.40
CA PHE A 65 -8.97 -9.02 -3.47
C PHE A 65 -8.58 -7.64 -3.97
N THR A 66 -9.37 -6.66 -3.60
CA THR A 66 -9.04 -5.24 -3.73
C THR A 66 -9.47 -4.48 -2.49
N VAL A 67 -9.03 -3.24 -2.34
CA VAL A 67 -9.53 -2.34 -1.30
C VAL A 67 -10.02 -1.06 -1.96
N ASN A 68 -11.17 -0.54 -1.51
CA ASN A 68 -11.56 0.81 -1.87
C ASN A 68 -10.56 1.78 -1.24
N SER A 69 -9.84 2.51 -2.09
CA SER A 69 -8.72 3.34 -1.67
C SER A 69 -9.09 4.53 -0.79
N LEU A 70 -10.37 4.89 -0.71
CA LEU A 70 -10.87 6.01 0.09
C LEU A 70 -11.66 5.56 1.32
N THR A 71 -12.40 4.45 1.23
CA THR A 71 -13.29 4.00 2.31
C THR A 71 -12.69 2.91 3.18
N GLY A 72 -11.65 2.21 2.70
CA GLY A 72 -11.07 1.06 3.39
C GLY A 72 -11.92 -0.22 3.32
N ASP A 73 -12.90 -0.29 2.42
CA ASP A 73 -13.68 -1.52 2.20
C ASP A 73 -12.80 -2.56 1.49
N LEU A 74 -12.52 -3.68 2.17
CA LEU A 74 -11.85 -4.85 1.62
C LEU A 74 -12.87 -5.68 0.85
N ILE A 75 -12.61 -5.89 -0.43
CA ILE A 75 -13.55 -6.46 -1.39
C ILE A 75 -12.96 -7.75 -1.96
N GLN A 76 -13.74 -8.83 -1.89
CA GLN A 76 -13.50 -10.07 -2.60
C GLN A 76 -13.99 -9.94 -4.04
N LEU A 77 -13.15 -10.30 -5.01
CA LEU A 77 -13.40 -10.22 -6.44
C LEU A 77 -13.67 -11.58 -7.06
N ARG A 78 -13.16 -12.66 -6.46
CA ARG A 78 -13.22 -14.03 -6.98
C ARG A 78 -13.56 -15.02 -5.87
N ALA A 79 -14.21 -16.12 -6.23
CA ALA A 79 -14.44 -17.22 -5.31
C ALA A 79 -13.09 -17.75 -4.81
N LEU A 80 -13.06 -18.13 -3.54
CA LEU A 80 -11.88 -18.75 -2.95
C LEU A 80 -12.03 -20.27 -3.01
N ASP A 81 -10.88 -20.94 -2.99
CA ASP A 81 -10.78 -22.39 -3.09
C ASP A 81 -9.91 -22.86 -1.93
N ARG A 82 -10.46 -23.74 -1.09
CA ARG A 82 -9.79 -24.33 0.06
C ARG A 82 -9.09 -25.64 -0.28
N ASP A 83 -9.46 -26.30 -1.37
CA ASP A 83 -9.14 -27.69 -1.63
C ASP A 83 -7.71 -27.88 -2.22
N PRO A 84 -6.94 -28.87 -1.72
CA PRO A 84 -5.64 -29.20 -2.29
C PRO A 84 -5.71 -29.67 -3.77
N PRO A 85 -4.67 -29.44 -4.59
CA PRO A 85 -3.33 -28.99 -4.20
C PRO A 85 -3.09 -27.48 -4.33
N ARG A 86 -4.07 -26.71 -4.81
CA ARG A 86 -3.89 -25.27 -5.11
C ARG A 86 -4.65 -24.34 -4.17
N GLY A 87 -5.70 -24.83 -3.52
CA GLY A 87 -6.49 -24.08 -2.56
C GLY A 87 -5.77 -23.81 -1.25
N LYS A 88 -6.35 -22.92 -0.44
CA LYS A 88 -5.83 -22.44 0.84
C LYS A 88 -6.95 -22.31 1.87
N ASP A 89 -6.72 -22.78 3.08
CA ASP A 89 -7.64 -22.59 4.20
C ASP A 89 -7.59 -21.18 4.80
N VAL A 90 -6.44 -20.50 4.65
CA VAL A 90 -6.19 -19.17 5.16
C VAL A 90 -5.54 -18.30 4.09
N TRP A 91 -6.14 -17.13 3.86
CA TRP A 91 -5.58 -16.09 2.99
C TRP A 91 -5.08 -14.92 3.84
N LYS A 92 -3.79 -14.59 3.65
CA LYS A 92 -3.13 -13.48 4.35
C LYS A 92 -3.10 -12.26 3.45
N VAL A 93 -3.99 -11.32 3.74
CA VAL A 93 -4.09 -10.05 3.02
C VAL A 93 -3.55 -8.95 3.94
N ARG A 94 -2.91 -7.94 3.37
CA ARG A 94 -2.37 -6.79 4.10
C ARG A 94 -2.91 -5.49 3.52
N VAL A 95 -3.66 -4.74 4.30
CA VAL A 95 -4.07 -3.38 3.95
C VAL A 95 -3.06 -2.39 4.53
N GLN A 96 -2.62 -1.44 3.72
CA GLN A 96 -1.73 -0.36 4.12
C GLN A 96 -2.44 0.96 3.94
N VAL A 97 -2.21 1.89 4.87
CA VAL A 97 -2.73 3.24 4.81
C VAL A 97 -1.58 4.24 4.74
N ARG A 98 -1.77 5.27 3.92
CA ARG A 98 -0.84 6.40 3.79
C ARG A 98 -1.60 7.70 3.87
N ASP A 99 -0.95 8.69 4.44
CA ASP A 99 -1.39 10.08 4.37
C ASP A 99 -1.37 10.57 2.92
N GLY A 100 -2.45 11.22 2.49
CA GLY A 100 -2.58 11.76 1.13
C GLY A 100 -1.70 12.99 0.91
N GLN A 101 -1.58 13.87 1.89
CA GLN A 101 -0.75 15.07 1.84
C GLN A 101 0.74 14.77 1.65
N ALA A 102 1.21 13.62 2.13
CA ALA A 102 2.56 13.16 1.84
C ALA A 102 2.85 13.10 0.32
N LEU A 103 1.84 12.90 -0.54
CA LEU A 103 1.98 12.89 -2.00
C LEU A 103 2.03 14.28 -2.64
N TRP A 104 1.41 15.30 -2.03
CA TRP A 104 1.37 16.68 -2.55
C TRP A 104 2.29 17.66 -1.81
N SER A 105 3.04 17.18 -0.81
CA SER A 105 4.06 17.98 -0.15
C SER A 105 5.12 18.47 -1.15
N LYS A 106 5.65 19.69 -0.94
CA LYS A 106 6.74 20.25 -1.76
C LYS A 106 7.89 19.25 -1.92
N GLN A 107 8.23 18.54 -0.85
CA GLN A 107 9.30 17.55 -0.83
C GLN A 107 9.00 16.32 -1.68
N ALA A 108 7.76 15.84 -1.72
CA ALA A 108 7.37 14.72 -2.56
C ALA A 108 7.32 15.10 -4.05
N ILE A 109 6.85 16.31 -4.36
CA ILE A 109 6.89 16.88 -5.71
C ILE A 109 8.35 17.01 -6.17
N ASP A 110 9.24 17.55 -5.34
CA ASP A 110 10.66 17.70 -5.67
C ASP A 110 11.33 16.32 -5.94
N ARG A 111 11.00 15.28 -5.16
CA ARG A 111 11.47 13.91 -5.42
C ARG A 111 10.91 13.33 -6.72
N LEU A 112 9.63 13.54 -7.00
CA LEU A 112 9.00 13.05 -8.22
C LEU A 112 9.66 13.71 -9.44
N LEU A 113 9.84 15.03 -9.41
CA LEU A 113 10.52 15.80 -10.45
C LEU A 113 11.99 15.37 -10.62
N ALA A 114 12.72 15.09 -9.54
CA ALA A 114 14.09 14.59 -9.62
C ALA A 114 14.15 13.18 -10.26
N SER A 115 13.17 12.31 -9.96
CA SER A 115 13.10 10.94 -10.49
C SER A 115 12.68 10.85 -11.96
N SER A 116 11.88 11.82 -12.44
CA SER A 116 11.52 11.93 -13.86
C SER A 116 12.64 12.57 -14.67
N SER A 117 13.43 13.49 -14.09
CA SER A 117 14.59 14.09 -14.74
C SER A 117 15.75 13.10 -14.96
N SER A 118 15.87 12.04 -14.12
CA SER A 118 16.93 11.04 -14.24
C SER A 118 16.68 9.96 -15.30
N LYS A 119 15.45 9.81 -15.83
CA LYS A 119 15.13 8.80 -16.85
C LYS A 119 15.39 9.24 -18.29
N GLN A 120 15.80 10.49 -18.52
CA GLN A 120 15.95 11.04 -19.87
C GLN A 120 17.42 11.21 -20.31
N LYS A 121 18.38 10.62 -19.58
CA LYS A 121 19.80 10.88 -19.78
C LYS A 121 20.65 9.62 -19.99
N ASP A 122 20.17 8.69 -20.82
CA ASP A 122 21.00 7.63 -21.40
C ASP A 122 20.82 7.55 -22.92
N SER A 123 21.36 8.55 -23.63
CA SER A 123 21.81 8.35 -25.00
C SER A 123 22.87 9.40 -25.39
N HIS A 124 24.06 8.89 -25.75
CA HIS A 124 25.20 9.51 -26.46
C HIS A 124 26.37 10.14 -25.66
N THR A 125 27.42 9.31 -25.51
CA THR A 125 28.87 9.50 -25.78
C THR A 125 29.66 10.76 -25.35
N ASN A 126 30.67 10.48 -24.50
CA ASN A 126 32.11 10.87 -24.50
C ASN A 126 32.55 12.36 -24.44
N GLU A 127 33.22 12.77 -23.36
CA GLU A 127 34.67 13.09 -23.30
C GLU A 127 35.07 13.76 -21.95
N GLU A 128 36.37 13.75 -21.71
CA GLU A 128 37.18 13.81 -20.48
C GLU A 128 37.34 15.22 -19.85
N SER A 129 37.45 15.31 -18.50
CA SER A 129 38.36 16.25 -17.81
C SER A 129 38.47 16.00 -16.28
N LYS A 130 39.70 16.18 -15.77
CA LYS A 130 40.22 15.97 -14.40
C LYS A 130 39.95 17.14 -13.42
N HIS A 131 40.31 16.91 -12.14
CA HIS A 131 40.48 17.82 -10.97
C HIS A 131 39.22 18.01 -10.11
N ASP A 132 39.21 18.12 -8.77
CA ASP A 132 40.16 18.08 -7.64
C ASP A 132 39.31 17.84 -6.36
N LYS A 133 39.96 17.45 -5.25
CA LYS A 133 39.54 17.31 -3.83
C LYS A 133 38.13 17.79 -3.42
N THR A 134 37.42 17.13 -2.50
CA THR A 134 37.69 17.18 -1.04
C THR A 134 36.84 16.17 -0.26
N ARG A 135 37.40 15.70 0.86
CA ARG A 135 36.83 14.75 1.83
C ARG A 135 35.69 15.35 2.66
N ARG A 136 34.71 14.48 2.93
CA ARG A 136 33.92 14.26 4.17
C ARG A 136 33.37 15.48 4.90
N ASP A 137 32.05 15.55 4.97
CA ASP A 137 31.30 15.72 6.22
C ASP A 137 29.90 15.09 6.01
N ASP A 138 29.71 13.87 6.55
CA ASP A 138 28.40 13.22 6.62
C ASP A 138 27.61 13.82 7.79
N VAL A 139 26.65 14.70 7.47
CA VAL A 139 25.61 15.11 8.42
C VAL A 139 24.42 14.16 8.27
N ASP A 140 24.33 13.23 9.21
CA ASP A 140 23.16 12.39 9.47
C ASP A 140 21.94 13.28 9.74
N THR A 141 21.04 13.38 8.76
CA THR A 141 19.70 13.91 8.95
C THR A 141 18.73 12.74 9.00
N ARG A 142 18.39 12.35 10.23
CA ARG A 142 17.31 11.44 10.59
C ARG A 142 16.05 11.78 9.77
N ARG A 143 15.68 10.85 8.88
CA ARG A 143 14.40 10.84 8.19
C ARG A 143 13.29 10.38 9.14
N LYS A 144 12.35 11.27 9.46
CA LYS A 144 11.00 10.96 9.95
C LYS A 144 10.06 11.93 9.23
N GLY A 145 8.90 11.57 8.68
CA GLY A 145 8.28 10.26 8.51
C GLY A 145 7.39 10.32 7.28
N ASN A 146 7.44 9.25 6.48
CA ASN A 146 6.35 8.80 5.61
C ASN A 146 6.15 7.35 6.01
N GLU A 147 5.65 7.12 7.23
CA GLU A 147 5.54 5.75 7.75
C GLU A 147 4.27 5.12 7.17
N ASN A 148 4.47 4.17 6.25
CA ASN A 148 3.41 3.36 5.67
C ASN A 148 2.95 2.35 6.73
N ILE A 149 1.84 2.64 7.40
CA ILE A 149 1.31 1.75 8.44
C ILE A 149 0.52 0.65 7.75
N SER A 150 0.82 -0.59 8.13
CA SER A 150 0.26 -1.79 7.51
C SER A 150 -0.48 -2.63 8.54
N GLN A 151 -1.56 -3.25 8.12
CA GLN A 151 -2.32 -4.22 8.88
C GLN A 151 -2.63 -5.45 8.07
N GLU A 152 -2.60 -6.61 8.73
CA GLU A 152 -2.76 -7.92 8.10
C GLU A 152 -4.10 -8.52 8.53
N PRO A 153 -5.20 -8.29 7.79
CA PRO A 153 -6.40 -9.11 7.93
C PRO A 153 -6.09 -10.57 7.58
N THR A 154 -6.63 -11.47 8.40
CA THR A 154 -6.59 -12.91 8.11
C THR A 154 -7.99 -13.35 7.71
N LEU A 155 -8.11 -13.88 6.50
CA LEU A 155 -9.36 -14.44 6.00
C LEU A 155 -9.34 -15.95 6.17
N ARG A 156 -10.44 -16.52 6.65
CA ARG A 156 -10.63 -17.96 6.78
C ARG A 156 -11.82 -18.40 5.96
N GLU A 157 -11.67 -19.49 5.24
CA GLU A 157 -12.77 -20.09 4.50
C GLU A 157 -13.63 -20.99 5.40
N THR A 158 -14.93 -21.06 5.13
CA THR A 158 -15.88 -21.99 5.75
C THR A 158 -16.70 -22.75 4.72
N GLU A 159 -17.13 -23.94 5.12
CA GLU A 159 -17.98 -24.84 4.33
C GLU A 159 -19.32 -24.19 3.96
N SER A 160 -19.85 -24.55 2.80
CA SER A 160 -21.16 -24.15 2.27
C SER A 160 -22.36 -24.86 2.92
#